data_AF-M0ADE1-F1
#
_entry.id   AF-M0ADE1-F1
#
_cell.length_a   1.000
_cell.length_b   1.000
_cell.length_c   1.000
_cell.angle_alpha   90.00
_cell.angle_beta   90.00
_cell.angle_gamma   90.00
#
_symmetry.space_group_name_H-M   'P 1'
#
loop_
_entity.id
_entity.type
_entity.pdbx_description
1 polymer ?
#
loop_
_entity_poly.entity_id
_entity_poly.type
_entity_poly.pdbx_seq_one_letter_code
_entity_poly.pdbx_strand_id
1 'polypeptide(L)'
;MKTSIKRVALSRIRSSYATADQWLREHALVWWLLLAIVPGGAYAGAEALLNDGSLSRVLTLGVLFGVTFATVTVLLQRLRQG
;
A
#
# COMPACT_ATOMS: atom_id res chain seq x y z
N MET A 1 14.23 29.67 20.74
CA MET A 1 12.91 29.07 21.05
C MET A 1 12.29 28.26 19.89
N LYS A 2 12.25 28.77 18.64
CA LYS A 2 11.71 28.07 17.44
C LYS A 2 12.34 26.69 17.12
N THR A 3 13.61 26.47 17.49
CA THR A 3 14.36 25.23 17.25
C THR A 3 13.98 24.08 18.18
N SER A 4 13.45 24.36 19.37
CA SER A 4 12.99 23.32 20.31
C SER A 4 11.67 22.69 19.83
N ILE A 5 10.74 23.52 19.35
CA ILE A 5 9.42 23.10 18.85
C ILE A 5 9.56 22.17 17.64
N LYS A 6 10.47 22.47 16.70
CA LYS A 6 10.74 21.60 15.55
C LYS A 6 11.26 20.23 15.95
N ARG A 7 12.14 20.15 16.96
CA ARG A 7 12.70 18.86 17.43
C ARG A 7 11.66 17.99 18.11
N VAL A 8 10.79 18.59 18.93
CA VAL A 8 9.68 17.88 19.58
C VAL A 8 8.63 17.41 18.55
N ALA A 9 8.34 18.21 17.52
CA ALA A 9 7.47 17.79 16.44
C ALA A 9 8.06 16.63 15.64
N LEU A 10 9.35 16.71 15.29
CA LEU A 10 10.04 15.63 14.56
C LEU A 10 10.08 14.32 15.35
N SER A 11 10.34 14.37 16.67
CA SER A 11 10.40 13.17 17.50
C SER A 11 9.03 12.49 17.62
N ARG A 12 7.95 13.27 17.73
CA ARG A 12 6.57 12.74 17.71
C ARG A 12 6.20 12.12 16.37
N ILE A 13 6.57 12.76 15.27
CA ILE A 13 6.33 12.21 13.93
C ILE A 13 7.09 10.89 13.78
N ARG A 14 8.37 10.86 14.16
CA ARG A 14 9.20 9.66 14.10
C ARG A 14 8.66 8.53 14.97
N SER A 15 8.20 8.81 16.20
CA SER A 15 7.61 7.78 17.05
C SER A 15 6.30 7.27 16.46
N SER A 16 5.47 8.15 15.90
CA SER A 16 4.21 7.77 15.25
C SER A 16 4.46 6.86 14.04
N TYR A 17 5.44 7.20 13.19
CA TYR A 17 5.85 6.33 12.08
C TYR A 17 6.39 4.99 12.57
N ALA A 18 7.20 4.96 13.64
CA ALA A 18 7.72 3.71 14.18
C ALA A 18 6.60 2.80 14.71
N THR A 19 5.59 3.37 15.39
CA THR A 19 4.42 2.63 15.86
C THR A 19 3.57 2.11 14.71
N ALA A 20 3.33 2.94 13.69
CA ALA A 20 2.60 2.52 12.49
C ALA A 20 3.34 1.40 11.73
N ASP A 21 4.66 1.51 11.61
CA ASP A 21 5.50 0.53 10.93
C ASP A 21 5.53 -0.81 11.69
N GLN A 22 5.55 -0.77 13.02
CA GLN A 22 5.40 -1.97 13.84
C GLN A 22 4.00 -2.59 13.73
N TRP A 23 2.95 -1.78 13.78
CA TRP A 23 1.57 -2.26 13.64
C TRP A 23 1.31 -2.88 12.27
N LEU A 24 1.86 -2.29 11.20
CA LEU A 24 1.79 -2.82 9.84
C LEU A 24 2.55 -4.15 9.69
N ARG A 25 3.69 -4.32 10.38
CA ARG A 25 4.40 -5.59 10.46
C ARG A 25 3.59 -6.67 11.15
N GLU A 26 2.89 -6.33 12.23
CA GLU A 26 1.97 -7.24 12.94
C GLU A 26 0.73 -7.57 12.09
N HIS A 27 0.25 -6.61 11.30
CA HIS A 27 -0.93 -6.75 10.44
C HIS A 27 -0.54 -6.93 8.96
N ALA A 28 0.21 -7.98 8.68
CA ALA A 28 0.68 -8.31 7.33
C ALA A 28 -0.44 -8.37 6.28
N LEU A 29 -1.65 -8.78 6.67
CA LEU A 29 -2.84 -8.78 5.80
C LEU A 29 -3.31 -7.37 5.43
N VAL A 30 -3.28 -6.43 6.38
CA VAL A 30 -3.64 -5.03 6.13
C VAL A 30 -2.62 -4.40 5.19
N TRP A 31 -1.33 -4.67 5.42
CA TRP A 31 -0.27 -4.22 4.52
C TRP A 31 -0.42 -4.79 3.12
N TRP A 32 -0.72 -6.08 3.01
CA TRP A 32 -1.00 -6.73 1.73
C TRP A 32 -2.23 -6.10 1.04
N LEU A 33 -3.29 -5.79 1.78
CA LEU A 33 -4.48 -5.14 1.24
C LEU A 33 -4.18 -3.76 0.66
N LEU A 34 -3.38 -2.95 1.38
CA LEU A 34 -2.94 -1.64 0.90
C LEU A 34 -2.13 -1.75 -0.39
N LEU A 35 -1.22 -2.73 -0.45
CA LEU A 35 -0.45 -3.02 -1.65
C LEU A 35 -1.31 -3.52 -2.81
N ALA A 36 -2.46 -4.13 -2.53
CA ALA A 36 -3.37 -4.60 -3.58
C ALA A 36 -4.29 -3.48 -4.09
N ILE A 37 -4.88 -2.71 -3.18
CA ILE A 37 -5.92 -1.71 -3.49
C ILE A 37 -5.36 -0.57 -4.34
N VAL A 38 -4.17 -0.04 -4.01
CA VAL A 38 -3.60 1.12 -4.71
C VAL A 38 -3.33 0.82 -6.20
N PRO A 39 -2.52 -0.20 -6.55
CA PRO A 39 -2.26 -0.54 -7.95
C PRO A 39 -3.49 -1.16 -8.63
N GLY A 40 -4.29 -1.97 -7.92
CA GLY A 40 -5.51 -2.56 -8.48
C GLY A 40 -6.56 -1.52 -8.84
N GLY A 41 -6.76 -0.52 -7.98
CA GLY A 41 -7.65 0.62 -8.23
C GLY A 41 -7.13 1.52 -9.35
N ALA A 42 -5.83 1.78 -9.41
CA ALA A 42 -5.23 2.53 -10.53
C ALA A 42 -5.43 1.82 -11.87
N TYR A 43 -5.22 0.50 -11.92
CA TYR A 43 -5.44 -0.30 -13.12
C TYR A 43 -6.92 -0.32 -13.52
N ALA A 44 -7.83 -0.54 -12.56
CA ALA A 44 -9.26 -0.50 -12.81
C ALA A 44 -9.71 0.88 -13.34
N GLY A 45 -9.20 1.97 -12.76
CA GLY A 45 -9.49 3.32 -13.23
C GLY A 45 -8.99 3.57 -14.66
N ALA A 46 -7.79 3.09 -14.99
CA ALA A 46 -7.25 3.17 -16.34
C ALA A 46 -8.07 2.34 -17.34
N GLU A 47 -8.45 1.11 -16.97
CA GLU A 47 -9.27 0.24 -17.81
C GLU A 47 -10.66 0.84 -18.04
N ALA A 48 -11.28 1.43 -17.01
CA ALA A 48 -12.58 2.10 -17.14
C ALA A 48 -12.53 3.36 -18.02
N LEU A 49 -11.40 4.06 -18.03
CA LEU A 49 -11.23 5.28 -18.82
C LEU A 49 -10.89 4.99 -20.28
N LEU A 50 -10.12 3.93 -20.53
CA LEU A 50 -9.57 3.62 -21.85
C LEU A 50 -10.42 2.61 -22.63
N ASN A 51 -11.18 1.77 -21.92
CA ASN A 51 -12.09 0.81 -22.51
C ASN A 51 -13.50 1.08 -21.98
N ASP A 52 -14.51 1.10 -22.87
CA ASP A 52 -15.95 1.07 -22.52
C ASP A 52 -16.36 -0.31 -21.97
N GLY A 53 -15.44 -0.97 -21.25
CA GLY A 53 -15.57 -2.33 -20.77
C GLY A 53 -16.59 -2.42 -19.65
N SER A 54 -17.32 -3.55 -19.63
CA SER A 54 -18.21 -3.91 -18.54
C SER A 54 -17.56 -3.67 -17.17
N LEU A 55 -18.30 -3.03 -16.26
CA LEU A 55 -17.87 -2.74 -14.89
C LEU A 55 -17.36 -3.99 -14.16
N SER A 56 -17.95 -5.16 -14.46
CA SER A 56 -17.47 -6.44 -13.92
C SER A 56 -16.05 -6.78 -14.38
N ARG A 57 -15.72 -6.55 -15.65
CA ARG A 57 -14.39 -6.80 -16.22
C ARG A 57 -13.35 -5.87 -15.59
N VAL A 58 -13.68 -4.58 -15.47
CA VAL A 58 -12.83 -3.56 -14.83
C VAL A 58 -12.47 -3.97 -13.40
N LEU A 59 -13.48 -4.35 -12.61
CA LEU A 59 -13.28 -4.78 -11.23
C LEU A 59 -12.48 -6.07 -11.13
N THR A 60 -12.78 -7.07 -11.97
CA THR A 60 -12.04 -8.34 -11.96
C THR A 60 -10.56 -8.13 -12.29
N LEU A 61 -10.25 -7.33 -13.31
CA LEU A 61 -8.86 -7.06 -13.69
C LEU A 61 -8.13 -6.24 -12.62
N GLY A 62 -8.78 -5.23 -12.03
CA GLY A 62 -8.21 -4.46 -10.93
C GLY A 62 -7.88 -5.33 -9.71
N VAL A 63 -8.80 -6.20 -9.31
CA VAL A 63 -8.59 -7.14 -8.20
C VAL A 63 -7.44 -8.10 -8.50
N LEU A 64 -7.43 -8.73 -9.68
CA LEU A 64 -6.36 -9.66 -10.07
C LEU A 64 -5.00 -8.98 -10.10
N PHE A 65 -4.93 -7.78 -10.67
CA PHE A 65 -3.70 -7.00 -10.72
C PHE A 65 -3.20 -6.63 -9.32
N GLY A 66 -4.09 -6.12 -8.46
CA GLY A 66 -3.77 -5.78 -7.08
C GLY A 66 -3.27 -6.97 -6.27
N VAL A 67 -4.01 -8.08 -6.29
CA VAL A 67 -3.66 -9.33 -5.60
C VAL A 67 -2.29 -9.84 -6.06
N THR A 68 -2.04 -9.86 -7.36
CA THR A 68 -0.78 -10.32 -7.95
C THR A 68 0.38 -9.42 -7.51
N PHE A 69 0.21 -8.11 -7.62
CA PHE A 69 1.23 -7.14 -7.22
C PHE A 69 1.59 -7.25 -5.74
N ALA A 70 0.58 -7.32 -4.86
CA ALA A 70 0.78 -7.45 -3.42
C ALA A 70 1.51 -8.75 -3.08
N THR A 71 1.14 -9.85 -3.72
CA THR A 71 1.77 -11.16 -3.52
C THR A 71 3.23 -11.16 -3.95
N VAL A 72 3.53 -10.67 -5.16
CA VAL A 72 4.90 -10.55 -5.67
C VAL A 72 5.74 -9.64 -4.77
N THR A 73 5.18 -8.52 -4.32
CA THR A 73 5.88 -7.58 -3.44
C THR A 73 6.22 -8.21 -2.10
N VAL A 74 5.28 -8.90 -1.46
CA VAL A 74 5.53 -9.61 -0.20
C VAL A 74 6.55 -10.74 -0.40
N LEU A 75 6.48 -11.47 -1.50
CA LEU A 75 7.43 -12.53 -1.82
C LEU A 75 8.85 -11.95 -1.98
N LEU A 76 8.99 -10.86 -2.73
CA LEU A 76 10.26 -10.15 -2.91
C LEU A 76 10.79 -9.59 -1.59
N GLN A 77 9.94 -9.02 -0.74
CA GLN A 77 10.34 -8.54 0.58
C GLN A 77 10.88 -9.67 1.45
N ARG A 78 10.25 -10.85 1.43
CA ARG A 78 10.74 -12.03 2.16
C ARG A 78 12.08 -12.54 1.62
N LEU A 79 12.22 -12.64 0.30
CA LEU A 79 13.47 -13.08 -0.34
C LEU A 79 14.64 -12.14 -0.08
N ARG A 80 14.38 -10.85 0.15
CA ARG A 80 15.42 -9.84 0.42
C ARG A 80 15.81 -9.75 1.90
N GLN A 81 15.05 -10.38 2.79
CA GLN A 81 15.27 -10.40 4.23
C GLN A 81 15.84 -11.74 4.74
N GLY A 82 15.82 -12.79 3.92
CA GLY A 82 16.53 -14.05 4.16
C GLY A 82 17.91 -14.07 3.53
#